data_AF-A0A4Q3M2Q3-F1
#
_entry.id   AF-A0A4Q3M2Q3-F1
#
_cell.length_a   1.000
_cell.length_b   1.000
_cell.length_c   1.000
_cell.angle_alpha   90.00
_cell.angle_beta   90.00
_cell.angle_gamma   90.00
#
_symmetry.space_group_name_H-M   'P 1'
#
loop_
_entity.id
_entity.type
_entity.pdbx_description
1 polymer ?
#
loop_
_entity_poly.entity_id
_entity_poly.type
_entity_poly.pdbx_seq_one_letter_code
_entity_poly.pdbx_strand_id
1 'polypeptide(L)'
;MALHLFPAPEPRMPLSAIQPSDDAATLYATLQAELLAGQPVTTLHIGGSHTTLASGRGEGEPALRSIAIGSRVTAATCFAYASPTEAELQSAASLIEQAVIPASAMLAAGSALYTADSGIRQIAIASGLQAQPEMLLTLQELEQTVERVTAVALGRPAAPDDLPSDPAFAATLLILRACLRHLGFDRIVIRSDGVV
;
A
#
# COMPACT_ATOMS: atom_id res chain seq x y z
N MET A 1 61.80 -14.65 6.49
CA MET A 1 60.66 -14.66 5.54
C MET A 1 59.40 -14.76 6.35
N ALA A 2 58.73 -13.63 6.59
CA ALA A 2 57.57 -13.54 7.47
C ALA A 2 56.29 -13.89 6.72
N LEU A 3 55.48 -14.78 7.31
CA LEU A 3 54.16 -15.19 6.84
C LEU A 3 53.14 -14.07 7.12
N HIS A 4 52.47 -13.57 6.08
CA HIS A 4 51.36 -12.64 6.22
C HIS A 4 50.10 -13.39 6.68
N LEU A 5 49.65 -13.09 7.91
CA LEU A 5 48.39 -13.53 8.48
C LEU A 5 47.27 -12.60 7.99
N PHE A 6 46.31 -13.13 7.23
CA PHE A 6 45.08 -12.42 6.86
C PHE A 6 44.19 -12.20 8.10
N PRO A 7 43.58 -11.02 8.29
CA PRO A 7 42.60 -10.84 9.35
C PRO A 7 41.27 -11.54 9.00
N ALA A 8 40.61 -12.11 10.01
CA ALA A 8 39.31 -12.76 9.90
C ALA A 8 38.21 -11.76 9.51
N PRO A 9 37.17 -12.18 8.76
CA PRO A 9 36.05 -11.32 8.44
C PRO A 9 35.24 -10.97 9.70
N GLU A 10 35.00 -9.67 9.90
CA GLU A 10 34.20 -9.14 11.02
C GLU A 10 32.76 -9.68 11.00
N PRO A 11 32.13 -9.86 12.16
CA PRO A 11 30.75 -10.33 12.25
C PRO A 11 29.80 -9.30 11.63
N ARG A 12 29.04 -9.73 10.62
CA ARG A 12 27.93 -8.96 10.05
C ARG A 12 26.94 -8.60 11.17
N MET A 13 26.80 -7.31 11.44
CA MET A 13 25.73 -6.78 12.29
C MET A 13 24.37 -7.25 11.76
N PRO A 14 23.40 -7.60 12.64
CA PRO A 14 22.06 -7.93 12.19
C PRO A 14 21.45 -6.73 11.45
N LEU A 15 20.87 -7.01 10.28
CA LEU A 15 20.01 -6.09 9.55
C LEU A 15 19.01 -5.49 10.55
N SER A 16 19.08 -4.17 10.70
CA SER A 16 18.23 -3.41 11.61
C SER A 16 16.76 -3.82 11.42
N ALA A 17 16.11 -4.06 12.56
CA ALA A 17 14.69 -4.32 12.66
C ALA A 17 13.91 -3.31 11.81
N ILE A 18 12.99 -3.85 11.01
CA ILE A 18 11.95 -3.11 10.30
C ILE A 18 11.30 -2.17 11.32
N GLN A 19 11.33 -0.87 11.06
CA GLN A 19 10.80 0.14 11.98
C GLN A 19 9.29 -0.12 12.20
N PRO A 20 8.83 -0.28 13.45
CA PRO A 20 7.51 -0.84 13.76
C PRO A 20 6.32 0.13 13.69
N SER A 21 6.45 1.39 13.25
CA SER A 21 5.34 2.37 13.36
C SER A 21 4.44 2.49 12.13
N ASP A 22 4.85 2.01 10.96
CA ASP A 22 4.07 2.14 9.70
C ASP A 22 3.62 0.77 9.15
N ASP A 23 3.74 -0.31 9.92
CA ASP A 23 3.43 -1.66 9.42
C ASP A 23 1.96 -2.04 9.67
N ALA A 24 1.37 -2.82 8.76
CA ALA A 24 0.00 -3.31 8.86
C ALA A 24 -0.25 -4.04 10.19
N ALA A 25 0.72 -4.83 10.66
CA ALA A 25 0.62 -5.55 11.94
C ALA A 25 0.45 -4.60 13.15
N THR A 26 1.13 -3.46 13.14
CA THR A 26 1.05 -2.46 14.23
C THR A 26 -0.30 -1.79 14.25
N LEU A 27 -0.82 -1.39 13.08
CA LEU A 27 -2.16 -0.83 12.99
C LEU A 27 -3.21 -1.85 13.43
N TYR A 28 -3.05 -3.12 13.04
CA TYR A 28 -3.97 -4.18 13.45
C TYR A 28 -4.00 -4.34 14.98
N ALA A 29 -2.83 -4.39 15.62
CA ALA A 29 -2.73 -4.50 17.07
C ALA A 29 -3.40 -3.32 17.79
N THR A 30 -3.18 -2.10 17.28
CA THR A 30 -3.80 -0.87 17.81
C THR A 30 -5.33 -0.92 17.68
N LEU A 31 -5.85 -1.28 16.51
CA LEU A 31 -7.29 -1.37 16.27
C LEU A 31 -7.97 -2.41 17.17
N GLN A 32 -7.33 -3.57 17.37
CA GLN A 32 -7.85 -4.62 18.25
C GLN A 32 -7.81 -4.22 19.72
N ALA A 33 -6.84 -3.42 20.15
CA ALA A 33 -6.74 -2.95 21.53
C ALA A 33 -7.75 -1.83 21.87
N GLU A 34 -8.01 -0.92 20.93
CA GLU A 34 -8.73 0.32 21.24
C GLU A 34 -10.22 0.30 20.89
N LEU A 35 -10.57 -0.23 19.72
CA LEU A 35 -11.86 0.09 19.09
C LEU A 35 -12.63 -1.13 18.60
N LEU A 36 -11.92 -2.16 18.15
CA LEU A 36 -12.47 -3.27 17.39
C LEU A 36 -12.19 -4.63 18.04
N ALA A 37 -12.02 -4.66 19.36
CA ALA A 37 -11.73 -5.88 20.10
C ALA A 37 -12.70 -7.02 19.73
N GLY A 38 -12.16 -8.11 19.19
CA GLY A 38 -12.93 -9.30 18.79
C GLY A 38 -13.67 -9.16 17.46
N GLN A 39 -13.54 -8.03 16.76
CA GLN A 39 -14.11 -7.83 15.43
C GLN A 39 -13.13 -8.27 14.33
N PRO A 40 -13.62 -8.74 13.18
CA PRO A 40 -12.77 -9.03 12.03
C PRO A 40 -12.20 -7.73 11.45
N VAL A 41 -10.86 -7.65 11.38
CA VAL A 41 -10.13 -6.48 10.89
C VAL A 41 -9.06 -6.94 9.91
N THR A 42 -8.96 -6.22 8.79
CA THR A 42 -7.82 -6.28 7.89
C THR A 42 -7.15 -4.92 7.85
N THR A 43 -5.83 -4.89 7.85
CA THR A 43 -5.03 -3.66 7.71
C THR A 43 -4.10 -3.80 6.52
N LEU A 44 -3.82 -2.67 5.86
CA LEU A 44 -2.99 -2.57 4.67
C LEU A 44 -1.96 -1.45 4.85
N HIS A 45 -0.73 -1.73 4.43
CA HIS A 45 0.33 -0.74 4.26
C HIS A 45 1.02 -0.93 2.90
N ILE A 46 1.28 0.16 2.16
CA ILE A 46 1.95 0.13 0.85
C ILE A 46 3.30 0.84 0.99
N GLY A 47 4.30 0.08 1.43
CA GLY A 47 5.67 0.56 1.54
C GLY A 47 6.33 0.76 0.18
N GLY A 48 7.56 1.32 0.20
CA GLY A 48 8.33 1.57 -1.01
C GLY A 48 8.68 0.31 -1.81
N SER A 49 8.88 -0.81 -1.12
CA SER A 49 9.32 -2.08 -1.74
C SER A 49 8.33 -3.23 -1.56
N HIS A 50 7.48 -3.17 -0.53
CA HIS A 50 6.56 -4.25 -0.18
C HIS A 50 5.22 -3.67 0.25
N THR A 51 4.17 -4.46 0.04
CA THR A 51 2.82 -4.23 0.53
C THR A 51 2.55 -5.26 1.61
N THR A 52 2.21 -4.81 2.81
CA THR A 52 1.91 -5.70 3.94
C THR A 52 0.43 -5.67 4.27
N LEU A 53 -0.09 -6.84 4.64
CA LEU A 53 -1.45 -7.07 5.08
C LEU A 53 -1.42 -7.83 6.41
N ALA A 54 -2.24 -7.39 7.36
CA ALA A 54 -2.52 -8.13 8.58
C ALA A 54 -4.03 -8.30 8.74
N SER A 55 -4.49 -9.54 8.92
CA SER A 55 -5.91 -9.89 8.96
C SER A 55 -6.22 -10.87 10.08
N GLY A 56 -7.27 -10.61 10.85
CA GLY A 56 -7.67 -11.49 11.95
C GLY A 56 -8.96 -11.06 12.61
N ARG A 57 -9.38 -11.79 13.65
CA ARG A 57 -10.63 -11.58 14.41
C ARG A 57 -10.40 -11.07 15.83
N GLY A 58 -9.19 -10.64 16.16
CA GLY A 58 -8.81 -10.20 17.52
C GLY A 58 -8.49 -11.32 18.49
N GLU A 59 -8.89 -12.56 18.19
CA GLU A 59 -8.45 -13.75 18.91
C GLU A 59 -7.13 -14.27 18.31
N GLY A 60 -6.04 -14.15 19.06
CA GLY A 60 -4.73 -14.66 18.66
C GLY A 60 -3.97 -13.77 17.66
N GLU A 61 -2.88 -14.31 17.11
CA GLU A 61 -2.04 -13.59 16.15
C GLU A 61 -2.75 -13.44 14.79
N PRO A 62 -2.67 -12.26 14.16
CA PRO A 62 -3.22 -12.07 12.81
C PRO A 62 -2.47 -12.90 11.78
N ALA A 63 -3.17 -13.29 10.71
CA ALA A 63 -2.51 -13.74 9.50
C ALA A 63 -1.76 -12.57 8.86
N LEU A 64 -0.46 -12.71 8.68
CA LEU A 64 0.40 -11.71 8.04
C LEU A 64 0.78 -12.15 6.63
N ARG A 65 0.79 -11.21 5.70
CA ARG A 65 1.35 -11.41 4.35
C ARG A 65 2.08 -10.19 3.88
N SER A 66 3.27 -10.44 3.33
CA SER A 66 4.06 -9.46 2.60
C SER A 66 4.07 -9.83 1.13
N ILE A 67 3.75 -8.87 0.27
CA ILE A 67 3.74 -9.00 -1.18
C ILE A 67 4.91 -8.17 -1.71
N ALA A 68 5.72 -8.75 -2.60
CA ALA A 68 6.90 -8.11 -3.19
C ALA A 68 6.55 -7.08 -4.27
N ILE A 69 5.59 -6.22 -3.98
CA ILE A 69 5.20 -5.04 -4.74
C ILE A 69 5.12 -3.86 -3.77
N GLY A 70 5.68 -2.73 -4.15
CA GLY A 70 5.67 -1.51 -3.35
C GLY A 70 5.75 -0.31 -4.27
N SER A 71 5.35 0.85 -3.77
CA SER A 71 5.16 2.05 -4.58
C SER A 71 6.38 2.40 -5.45
N ARG A 72 7.59 2.37 -4.87
CA ARG A 72 8.84 2.73 -5.56
C ARG A 72 9.34 1.63 -6.48
N VAL A 73 9.32 0.38 -6.02
CA VAL A 73 9.80 -0.75 -6.83
C VAL A 73 8.91 -0.96 -8.05
N THR A 74 7.59 -0.90 -7.87
CA THR A 74 6.64 -1.01 -8.97
C THR A 74 6.81 0.16 -9.95
N ALA A 75 6.92 1.39 -9.47
CA ALA A 75 7.19 2.56 -10.32
C ALA A 75 8.47 2.38 -11.15
N ALA A 76 9.59 2.02 -10.50
CA ALA A 76 10.87 1.84 -11.17
C ALA A 76 10.90 0.67 -12.16
N THR A 77 10.09 -0.36 -11.93
CA THR A 77 10.04 -1.56 -12.78
C THR A 77 9.12 -1.36 -13.98
N CYS A 78 8.03 -0.62 -13.81
CA CYS A 78 6.95 -0.55 -14.79
C CYS A 78 6.88 0.75 -15.59
N PHE A 79 7.47 1.84 -15.09
CA PHE A 79 7.35 3.17 -15.71
C PHE A 79 8.71 3.69 -16.17
N ALA A 80 8.84 3.97 -17.47
CA ALA A 80 10.06 4.52 -18.04
C ALA A 80 10.21 6.04 -17.80
N TYR A 81 9.10 6.73 -17.54
CA TYR A 81 9.04 8.19 -17.38
C TYR A 81 8.24 8.59 -16.15
N ALA A 82 8.35 9.86 -15.76
CA ALA A 82 7.59 10.42 -14.64
C ALA A 82 6.07 10.33 -14.85
N SER A 83 5.61 10.55 -16.09
CA SER A 83 4.22 10.30 -16.49
C SER A 83 4.13 8.96 -17.22
N PRO A 84 3.51 7.93 -16.64
CA PRO A 84 3.36 6.64 -17.30
C PRO A 84 2.41 6.71 -18.50
N THR A 85 2.73 5.97 -19.54
CA THR A 85 1.86 5.75 -20.71
C THR A 85 0.72 4.79 -20.37
N GLU A 86 -0.34 4.81 -21.17
CA GLU A 86 -1.48 3.87 -21.00
C GLU A 86 -1.02 2.40 -21.03
N ALA A 87 -0.11 2.06 -21.94
CA ALA A 87 0.42 0.70 -22.06
C ALA A 87 1.20 0.27 -20.81
N GLU A 88 1.95 1.18 -20.20
CA GLU A 88 2.68 0.93 -18.97
C GLU A 88 1.73 0.78 -17.77
N LEU A 89 0.69 1.62 -17.66
CA LEU A 89 -0.35 1.50 -16.63
C LEU A 89 -1.05 0.13 -16.70
N GLN A 90 -1.43 -0.30 -17.90
CA GLN A 90 -2.10 -1.58 -18.10
C GLN A 90 -1.19 -2.78 -17.77
N SER A 91 0.09 -2.69 -18.15
CA SER A 91 1.08 -3.72 -17.84
C SER A 91 1.37 -3.80 -16.34
N ALA A 92 1.52 -2.65 -15.68
CA ALA A 92 1.69 -2.56 -14.23
C ALA A 92 0.49 -3.16 -13.50
N ALA A 93 -0.74 -2.78 -13.88
CA ALA A 93 -1.95 -3.35 -13.31
C ALA A 93 -1.97 -4.89 -13.42
N SER A 94 -1.69 -5.43 -14.61
CA SER A 94 -1.66 -6.89 -14.82
C SER A 94 -0.66 -7.62 -13.92
N LEU A 95 0.52 -7.03 -13.66
CA LEU A 95 1.54 -7.58 -12.77
C LEU A 95 1.10 -7.51 -11.30
N ILE A 96 0.60 -6.34 -10.87
CA ILE A 96 0.13 -6.09 -9.51
C ILE A 96 -1.01 -7.06 -9.18
N GLU A 97 -1.98 -7.23 -10.08
CA GLU A 97 -3.14 -8.11 -9.86
C GLU A 97 -2.72 -9.56 -9.60
N GLN A 98 -1.78 -10.08 -10.40
CA GLN A 98 -1.23 -11.43 -10.20
C GLN A 98 -0.55 -11.60 -8.83
N ALA A 99 0.10 -10.54 -8.34
CA ALA A 99 0.74 -10.55 -7.03
C ALA A 99 -0.28 -10.43 -5.86
N VAL A 100 -1.38 -9.70 -6.06
CA VAL A 100 -2.37 -9.41 -5.01
C VAL A 100 -3.40 -10.53 -4.83
N ILE A 101 -3.93 -11.10 -5.92
CA ILE A 101 -5.02 -12.11 -5.88
C ILE A 101 -4.75 -13.26 -4.87
N PRO A 102 -3.54 -13.85 -4.77
CA PRO A 102 -3.28 -14.93 -3.83
C PRO A 102 -3.45 -14.56 -2.35
N ALA A 103 -3.41 -13.27 -2.00
CA ALA A 103 -3.60 -12.80 -0.63
C ALA A 103 -5.06 -12.87 -0.15
N SER A 104 -6.04 -12.99 -1.06
CA SER A 104 -7.46 -13.11 -0.69
C SER A 104 -7.74 -14.30 0.24
N ALA A 105 -7.00 -15.40 0.08
CA ALA A 105 -7.20 -16.64 0.83
C ALA A 105 -6.90 -16.53 2.34
N MET A 106 -6.17 -15.50 2.78
CA MET A 106 -5.83 -15.32 4.21
C MET A 106 -6.76 -14.35 4.94
N LEU A 107 -7.72 -13.75 4.25
CA LEU A 107 -8.54 -12.68 4.81
C LEU A 107 -9.61 -13.24 5.75
N ALA A 108 -9.78 -12.57 6.89
CA ALA A 108 -10.85 -12.87 7.81
C ALA A 108 -12.18 -12.46 7.15
N ALA A 109 -13.08 -13.43 7.00
CA ALA A 109 -14.40 -13.19 6.41
C ALA A 109 -15.14 -12.08 7.16
N GLY A 110 -15.70 -11.12 6.41
CA GLY A 110 -16.43 -9.98 6.95
C GLY A 110 -15.56 -8.90 7.58
N SER A 111 -14.23 -8.95 7.41
CA SER A 111 -13.36 -7.90 7.93
C SER A 111 -13.56 -6.57 7.21
N ALA A 112 -13.40 -5.48 7.95
CA ALA A 112 -13.26 -4.14 7.37
C ALA A 112 -11.78 -3.82 7.14
N LEU A 113 -11.48 -3.06 6.08
CA LEU A 113 -10.12 -2.69 5.68
C LEU A 113 -9.73 -1.32 6.24
N TYR A 114 -8.57 -1.27 6.90
CA TYR A 114 -8.00 -0.06 7.48
C TYR A 114 -6.57 0.21 6.98
N THR A 115 -6.16 1.47 7.01
CA THR A 115 -4.76 1.86 6.79
C THR A 115 -4.42 3.13 7.56
N ALA A 116 -3.14 3.30 7.88
CA ALA A 116 -2.54 4.55 8.33
C ALA A 116 -1.53 5.11 7.30
N ASP A 117 -1.45 4.48 6.13
CA ASP A 117 -0.46 4.78 5.10
C ASP A 117 -0.65 6.18 4.52
N SER A 118 0.41 6.98 4.61
CA SER A 118 0.41 8.35 4.12
C SER A 118 0.24 8.46 2.59
N GLY A 119 0.69 7.48 1.81
CA GLY A 119 0.49 7.42 0.36
C GLY A 119 -0.97 7.17 0.00
N ILE A 120 -1.65 6.25 0.69
CA ILE A 120 -3.10 6.03 0.53
C ILE A 120 -3.88 7.28 0.97
N ARG A 121 -3.44 7.97 2.02
CA ARG A 121 -4.02 9.26 2.44
C ARG A 121 -3.90 10.32 1.34
N GLN A 122 -2.77 10.41 0.63
CA GLN A 122 -2.63 11.31 -0.52
C GLN A 122 -3.58 10.93 -1.67
N ILE A 123 -3.80 9.64 -1.92
CA ILE A 123 -4.77 9.17 -2.93
C ILE A 123 -6.19 9.59 -2.56
N ALA A 124 -6.58 9.50 -1.30
CA ALA A 124 -7.90 9.95 -0.86
C ALA A 124 -8.12 11.45 -1.11
N ILE A 125 -7.12 12.27 -0.77
CA ILE A 125 -7.16 13.72 -1.04
C ILE A 125 -7.22 13.99 -2.54
N ALA A 126 -6.41 13.30 -3.34
CA ALA A 126 -6.45 13.40 -4.80
C ALA A 126 -7.81 12.98 -5.36
N SER A 127 -8.51 12.05 -4.71
CA SER A 127 -9.88 11.62 -5.06
C SER A 127 -10.96 12.62 -4.66
N GLY A 128 -10.58 13.79 -4.13
CA GLY A 128 -11.49 14.88 -3.77
C GLY A 128 -11.97 14.84 -2.32
N LEU A 129 -11.45 13.93 -1.49
CA LEU A 129 -11.82 13.90 -0.08
C LEU A 129 -11.12 15.04 0.67
N GLN A 130 -11.84 15.65 1.60
CA GLN A 130 -11.26 16.64 2.51
C GLN A 130 -10.39 15.94 3.55
N ALA A 131 -9.17 16.46 3.75
CA ALA A 131 -8.24 15.94 4.73
C ALA A 131 -8.83 16.00 6.14
N GLN A 132 -9.04 14.82 6.74
CA GLN A 132 -9.60 14.65 8.08
C GLN A 132 -8.77 13.61 8.86
N PRO A 133 -8.93 13.52 10.20
CA PRO A 133 -8.27 12.49 11.00
C PRO A 133 -8.63 11.08 10.56
N GLU A 134 -9.89 10.88 10.18
CA GLU A 134 -10.39 9.65 9.57
C GLU A 134 -11.06 9.99 8.23
N MET A 135 -10.78 9.19 7.20
CA MET A 135 -11.36 9.34 5.87
C MET A 135 -11.83 7.97 5.38
N LEU A 136 -12.90 7.95 4.59
CA LEU A 136 -13.42 6.73 3.99
C LEU A 136 -13.34 6.87 2.48
N LEU A 137 -12.42 6.11 1.86
CA LEU A 137 -12.25 6.08 0.42
C LEU A 137 -12.95 4.84 -0.15
N THR A 138 -13.92 5.04 -1.02
CA THR A 138 -14.62 3.95 -1.72
C THR A 138 -13.85 3.49 -2.94
N LEU A 139 -14.09 2.24 -3.37
CA LEU A 139 -13.60 1.72 -4.64
C LEU A 139 -14.06 2.59 -5.82
N GLN A 140 -15.28 3.13 -5.77
CA GLN A 140 -15.80 3.98 -6.85
C GLN A 140 -14.98 5.27 -6.99
N GLU A 141 -14.71 5.98 -5.90
CA GLU A 141 -13.89 7.21 -5.91
C GLU A 141 -12.47 6.91 -6.38
N LEU A 142 -11.92 5.76 -5.96
CA LEU A 142 -10.60 5.31 -6.39
C LEU A 142 -10.56 5.05 -7.91
N GLU A 143 -11.56 4.35 -8.47
CA GLU A 143 -11.64 4.09 -9.91
C GLU A 143 -11.76 5.38 -10.72
N GLN A 144 -12.51 6.38 -10.25
CA GLN A 144 -12.56 7.71 -10.90
C GLN A 144 -11.18 8.39 -10.92
N THR A 145 -10.39 8.25 -9.87
CA THR A 145 -9.00 8.75 -9.83
C THR A 145 -8.11 7.98 -10.81
N VAL A 146 -8.29 6.67 -10.96
CA VAL A 146 -7.58 5.86 -11.98
C VAL A 146 -7.95 6.28 -13.40
N GLU A 147 -9.23 6.56 -13.65
CA GLU A 147 -9.70 7.07 -14.94
C GLU A 147 -9.06 8.42 -15.28
N ARG A 148 -8.94 9.33 -14.31
CA ARG A 148 -8.25 10.61 -14.51
C ARG A 148 -6.76 10.43 -14.80
N VAL A 149 -6.06 9.54 -14.10
CA VAL A 149 -4.65 9.23 -14.39
C VAL A 149 -4.48 8.65 -15.80
N THR A 150 -5.36 7.73 -16.20
CA THR A 150 -5.37 7.14 -17.55
C THR A 150 -5.66 8.18 -18.61
N ALA A 151 -6.60 9.10 -18.35
CA ALA A 151 -6.93 10.19 -19.27
C ALA A 151 -5.72 11.12 -19.53
N VAL A 152 -4.93 11.42 -18.48
CA VAL A 152 -3.68 12.17 -18.62
C VAL A 152 -2.64 11.39 -19.42
N ALA A 153 -2.52 10.08 -19.21
CA ALA A 153 -1.64 9.20 -19.98
C ALA A 153 -2.00 9.15 -21.48
N LEU A 154 -3.27 9.38 -21.82
CA LEU A 154 -3.77 9.53 -23.19
C LEU A 154 -3.56 10.93 -23.80
N GLY A 155 -2.86 11.82 -23.09
CA GLY A 155 -2.54 13.18 -23.56
C GLY A 155 -3.65 14.21 -23.32
N ARG A 156 -4.68 13.90 -22.51
CA ARG A 156 -5.57 14.97 -22.03
C ARG A 156 -4.81 15.87 -21.06
N PRO A 157 -4.96 17.20 -21.17
CA PRO A 157 -4.34 18.11 -20.23
C PRO A 157 -4.89 17.85 -18.82
N ALA A 158 -4.00 17.61 -17.87
CA ALA A 158 -4.37 17.61 -16.46
C ALA A 158 -4.83 19.03 -16.08
N ALA A 159 -5.89 19.15 -15.28
CA ALA A 159 -6.10 20.41 -14.58
C ALA A 159 -4.90 20.63 -13.62
N PRO A 160 -4.36 21.86 -13.50
CA PRO A 160 -3.08 22.11 -12.82
C PRO A 160 -2.95 21.60 -11.37
N ASP A 161 -4.06 21.31 -10.68
CA ASP A 161 -4.09 20.93 -9.26
C ASP A 161 -4.63 19.50 -8.99
N ASP A 162 -4.93 18.70 -10.02
CA ASP A 162 -5.83 17.55 -9.81
C ASP A 162 -5.14 16.23 -9.43
N LEU A 163 -3.89 16.01 -9.85
CA LEU A 163 -3.19 14.73 -9.66
C LEU A 163 -1.67 14.90 -9.52
N PRO A 164 -1.03 14.23 -8.53
CA PRO A 164 0.43 14.17 -8.45
C PRO A 164 1.05 13.50 -9.69
N SER A 165 2.10 14.12 -10.25
CA SER A 165 2.87 13.58 -11.38
C SER A 165 3.97 12.59 -10.95
N ASP A 166 3.93 12.10 -9.72
CA ASP A 166 4.92 11.15 -9.19
C ASP A 166 4.60 9.72 -9.67
N PRO A 167 5.52 9.00 -10.33
CA PRO A 167 5.30 7.61 -10.72
C PRO A 167 5.02 6.69 -9.52
N ALA A 168 5.54 6.99 -8.33
CA ALA A 168 5.21 6.23 -7.12
C ALA A 168 3.75 6.44 -6.67
N PHE A 169 3.15 7.61 -6.96
CA PHE A 169 1.72 7.85 -6.74
C PHE A 169 0.89 6.93 -7.65
N ALA A 170 1.19 6.89 -8.95
CA ALA A 170 0.50 6.00 -9.89
C ALA A 170 0.63 4.52 -9.50
N ALA A 171 1.82 4.09 -9.07
CA ALA A 171 2.04 2.73 -8.58
C ALA A 171 1.21 2.44 -7.32
N THR A 172 1.21 3.35 -6.33
CA THR A 172 0.40 3.22 -5.10
C THR A 172 -1.09 3.13 -5.42
N LEU A 173 -1.57 3.95 -6.37
CA LEU A 173 -2.95 3.96 -6.84
C LEU A 173 -3.36 2.61 -7.44
N LEU A 174 -2.53 2.04 -8.32
CA LEU A 174 -2.79 0.74 -8.93
C LEU A 174 -2.73 -0.42 -7.92
N ILE A 175 -1.78 -0.38 -6.97
CA ILE A 175 -1.69 -1.36 -5.88
C ILE A 175 -2.95 -1.31 -5.03
N LEU A 176 -3.36 -0.12 -4.57
CA LEU A 176 -4.57 0.05 -3.76
C LEU A 176 -5.82 -0.43 -4.50
N ARG A 177 -5.93 -0.11 -5.80
CA ARG A 177 -7.05 -0.55 -6.65
C ARG A 177 -7.13 -2.06 -6.73
N ALA A 178 -6.00 -2.72 -6.97
CA ALA A 178 -5.94 -4.18 -6.99
C ALA A 178 -6.30 -4.78 -5.62
N CYS A 179 -5.82 -4.18 -4.53
CA CYS A 179 -6.19 -4.59 -3.17
C CYS A 179 -7.70 -4.49 -2.95
N LEU A 180 -8.34 -3.34 -3.19
CA LEU A 180 -9.78 -3.22 -2.99
C LEU A 180 -10.56 -4.22 -3.85
N ARG A 181 -10.32 -4.24 -5.16
CA ARG A 181 -11.08 -5.04 -6.11
C ARG A 181 -10.89 -6.54 -5.92
N HIS A 182 -9.65 -7.01 -5.79
CA HIS A 182 -9.36 -8.45 -5.78
C HIS A 182 -9.36 -9.08 -4.39
N LEU A 183 -9.28 -8.27 -3.33
CA LEU A 183 -9.46 -8.75 -1.96
C LEU A 183 -10.93 -8.63 -1.50
N GLY A 184 -11.79 -8.00 -2.30
CA GLY A 184 -13.24 -7.96 -2.06
C GLY A 184 -13.68 -6.85 -1.10
N PHE A 185 -12.93 -5.75 -1.03
CA PHE A 185 -13.29 -4.57 -0.23
C PHE A 185 -13.90 -3.48 -1.12
N ASP A 186 -15.06 -2.97 -0.73
CA ASP A 186 -15.74 -1.87 -1.40
C ASP A 186 -15.22 -0.49 -0.96
N ARG A 187 -14.48 -0.44 0.16
CA ARG A 187 -13.94 0.77 0.76
C ARG A 187 -12.74 0.48 1.66
N ILE A 188 -11.98 1.52 1.98
CA ILE A 188 -10.92 1.53 3.00
C ILE A 188 -11.10 2.70 3.95
N VAL A 189 -10.90 2.45 5.24
CA VAL A 189 -10.85 3.50 6.26
C VAL A 189 -9.40 3.91 6.47
N ILE A 190 -9.13 5.19 6.29
CA ILE A 190 -7.81 5.79 6.40
C ILE A 190 -7.77 6.57 7.70
N ARG A 191 -6.87 6.19 8.59
CA ARG A 191 -6.66 6.86 9.88
C ARG A 191 -5.34 7.63 9.83
N SER A 192 -5.34 8.81 10.41
CA SER A 192 -4.10 9.55 10.65
C SER A 192 -3.44 8.97 11.89
N ASP A 193 -2.13 8.76 11.88
CA ASP A 193 -1.35 8.39 13.08
C ASP A 193 -1.36 9.51 14.17
N GLY A 194 -2.02 10.63 13.88
CA GLY A 194 -2.30 11.68 14.85
C GLY A 194 -3.41 11.26 15.81
N VAL A 195 -3.00 10.70 16.95
CA VAL A 195 -3.67 10.97 18.22
C VAL A 195 -3.92 12.48 18.32
N VAL A 196 -5.18 12.82 18.66
CA VAL A 196 -5.72 14.12 19.08
C VAL A 196 -4.71 15.25 19.27
#